data_AF-D9W5L0-F1
#
_entry.id   AF-D9W5L0-F1
#
_cell.length_a   1.000
_cell.length_b   1.000
_cell.length_c   1.000
_cell.angle_alpha   90.00
_cell.angle_beta   90.00
_cell.angle_gamma   90.00
#
_symmetry.space_group_name_H-M   'P 1'
#
loop_
_entity.id
_entity.type
_entity.pdbx_description
1 polymer ?
#
loop_
_entity_poly.entity_id
_entity_poly.type
_entity_poly.pdbx_seq_one_letter_code
_entity_poly.pdbx_strand_id
1 'polypeptide(L)'
;MLAECAAGDAARTGRSRAGAMSGLFSAGEALGMAVGPFLMGLVLQASGYVSSDTGHATGQGSGAAWGVLAGMGLLPALAAAAGLVLLRGFRPAAHPAPAGPAKAVAGFTPAGGRPPVRV
;
A
#
# COMPACT_ATOMS: atom_id res chain seq x y z
N MET A 1 8.47 1.65 -6.07
CA MET A 1 8.81 0.21 -6.03
C MET A 1 8.00 -0.64 -7.01
N LEU A 2 6.66 -0.50 -7.08
CA LEU A 2 5.85 -1.32 -7.98
C LEU A 2 6.12 -1.07 -9.47
N ALA A 3 6.26 0.19 -9.87
CA ALA A 3 6.54 0.54 -11.27
C ALA A 3 7.90 -0.02 -11.72
N GLU A 4 8.90 0.02 -10.86
CA GLU A 4 10.24 -0.53 -11.11
C GLU A 4 10.21 -2.05 -11.17
N CYS A 5 9.44 -2.71 -10.30
CA CYS A 5 9.20 -4.15 -10.36
C CYS A 5 8.49 -4.56 -11.65
N ALA A 6 7.46 -3.81 -12.07
CA ALA A 6 6.72 -4.08 -13.31
C ALA A 6 7.60 -3.87 -14.56
N ALA A 7 8.42 -2.82 -14.59
CA ALA A 7 9.38 -2.56 -15.67
C ALA A 7 10.46 -3.64 -15.73
N GLY A 8 11.01 -4.05 -14.57
CA GLY A 8 11.99 -5.13 -14.49
C GLY A 8 11.43 -6.50 -14.89
N ASP A 9 10.17 -6.79 -14.54
CA ASP A 9 9.47 -8.01 -14.96
C ASP A 9 9.18 -8.02 -16.47
N ALA A 10 8.74 -6.88 -17.03
CA ALA A 10 8.54 -6.74 -18.46
C ALA A 10 9.86 -6.92 -19.24
N ALA A 11 10.97 -6.36 -18.73
CA ALA A 11 12.29 -6.52 -19.35
C ALA A 11 12.78 -7.99 -19.35
N ARG A 12 12.50 -8.75 -18.29
CA ARG A 12 12.89 -10.17 -18.19
C ARG A 12 11.98 -11.12 -18.96
N THR A 13 10.68 -10.83 -19.01
CA THR A 13 9.67 -11.77 -19.53
C THR A 13 9.07 -11.38 -20.88
N GLY A 14 9.38 -10.18 -21.38
CA GLY A 14 8.84 -9.62 -22.63
C GLY A 14 7.34 -9.28 -22.58
N ARG A 15 6.68 -9.43 -21.41
CA ARG A 15 5.25 -9.23 -21.23
C ARG A 15 4.98 -8.15 -20.19
N SER A 16 4.11 -7.20 -20.51
CA SER A 16 3.66 -6.22 -19.52
C SER A 16 2.60 -6.82 -18.61
N ARG A 17 2.90 -6.91 -17.31
CA ARG A 17 1.98 -7.35 -16.25
C ARG A 17 1.63 -6.22 -15.27
N ALA A 18 1.89 -4.98 -15.66
CA ALA A 18 1.73 -3.80 -14.81
C ALA A 18 0.31 -3.69 -14.22
N GLY A 19 -0.72 -3.97 -15.02
CA GLY A 19 -2.11 -3.93 -14.56
C GLY A 19 -2.41 -4.97 -13.46
N ALA A 20 -1.95 -6.20 -13.63
CA ALA A 20 -2.13 -7.26 -12.63
C ALA A 20 -1.38 -6.96 -11.32
N MET A 21 -0.15 -6.43 -11.42
CA MET A 21 0.63 -6.03 -10.25
C MET A 21 -0.02 -4.87 -9.50
N SER A 22 -0.56 -3.88 -10.22
CA SER A 22 -1.31 -2.77 -9.63
C SER A 22 -2.59 -3.26 -8.94
N GLY A 23 -3.34 -4.15 -9.60
CA GLY A 23 -4.53 -4.75 -9.01
C GLY A 23 -4.24 -5.51 -7.72
N LEU A 24 -3.15 -6.28 -7.68
CA LEU A 24 -2.72 -6.99 -6.47
C LEU A 24 -2.34 -6.01 -5.35
N PHE A 25 -1.64 -4.92 -5.68
CA PHE A 25 -1.30 -3.89 -4.70
C PHE A 25 -2.55 -3.24 -4.11
N SER A 26 -3.48 -2.78 -4.94
CA SER A 26 -4.72 -2.15 -4.46
C SER A 26 -5.58 -3.12 -3.64
N ALA A 27 -5.66 -4.39 -4.04
CA ALA A 27 -6.33 -5.42 -3.24
C ALA A 27 -5.64 -5.59 -1.88
N GLY A 28 -4.30 -5.55 -1.85
CA GLY A 28 -3.50 -5.57 -0.63
C GLY A 28 -3.79 -4.37 0.28
N GLU A 29 -3.91 -3.17 -0.26
CA GLU A 29 -4.29 -1.96 0.51
C GLU A 29 -5.69 -2.10 1.12
N ALA A 30 -6.66 -2.57 0.34
CA ALA A 30 -8.01 -2.80 0.81
C ALA A 30 -8.05 -3.86 1.93
N LEU A 31 -7.31 -4.95 1.75
CA LEU A 31 -7.18 -5.99 2.77
C LEU A 31 -6.51 -5.45 4.04
N GLY A 32 -5.47 -4.62 3.91
CA GLY A 32 -4.84 -3.97 5.06
C GLY A 32 -5.82 -3.11 5.87
N MET A 33 -6.66 -2.34 5.18
CA MET A 33 -7.72 -1.54 5.83
C MET A 33 -8.77 -2.40 6.54
N ALA A 34 -9.08 -3.60 6.02
CA ALA A 34 -10.02 -4.53 6.66
C ALA A 34 -9.39 -5.29 7.84
N VAL A 35 -8.13 -5.72 7.69
CA VAL A 35 -7.42 -6.55 8.68
C VAL A 35 -7.13 -5.78 9.97
N GLY A 36 -6.85 -4.48 9.89
CA GLY A 36 -6.56 -3.66 11.08
C GLY A 36 -7.67 -3.69 12.14
N PRO A 37 -8.90 -3.25 11.82
CA PRO A 37 -10.05 -3.30 12.72
C PRO A 37 -10.39 -4.74 13.16
N PHE A 38 -10.26 -5.72 12.25
CA PHE A 38 -10.51 -7.12 12.57
C PHE A 38 -9.57 -7.63 13.68
N LEU A 39 -8.26 -7.39 13.55
CA LEU A 39 -7.28 -7.79 14.56
C LEU A 39 -7.49 -7.05 15.89
N MET A 40 -7.82 -5.76 15.84
CA MET A 40 -8.15 -4.99 17.04
C MET A 40 -9.38 -5.59 17.76
N GLY A 41 -10.42 -5.97 17.03
CA GLY A 41 -11.58 -6.67 17.59
C GLY A 41 -11.21 -7.98 18.29
N LEU A 42 -10.31 -8.77 17.70
CA LEU A 42 -9.80 -9.99 18.33
C LEU A 42 -9.01 -9.71 19.62
N VAL A 43 -8.17 -8.68 19.62
CA VAL A 43 -7.41 -8.26 20.82
C VAL A 43 -8.36 -7.86 21.95
N LEU A 44 -9.41 -7.09 21.63
CA LEU A 44 -10.43 -6.67 22.60
C LEU A 44 -11.25 -7.86 23.11
N GLN A 45 -11.67 -8.76 22.23
CA GLN A 45 -12.39 -9.96 22.61
C GLN A 45 -11.56 -10.83 23.56
N ALA A 46 -10.26 -10.99 23.28
CA ALA A 46 -9.33 -11.74 24.11
C ALA A 46 -9.01 -11.05 25.44
N SER A 47 -9.01 -9.71 25.47
CA SER A 47 -8.75 -8.94 26.68
C SER A 47 -9.97 -8.81 27.61
N GLY A 48 -11.09 -9.42 27.23
CA GLY A 48 -12.32 -9.44 28.03
C GLY A 48 -13.15 -8.17 27.88
N TYR A 49 -13.07 -7.48 26.74
CA TYR A 49 -13.95 -6.35 26.44
C TYR A 49 -15.41 -6.78 26.51
N VAL A 50 -16.18 -6.08 27.35
CA VAL A 50 -17.62 -6.28 27.48
C VAL A 50 -18.33 -5.12 26.81
N SER A 51 -19.06 -5.39 25.73
CA SER A 51 -19.94 -4.41 25.11
C SER A 51 -21.13 -4.11 26.03
N SER A 52 -21.36 -2.84 26.34
CA SER A 52 -22.62 -2.40 26.95
C SER A 52 -23.65 -2.11 25.86
N ASP A 53 -24.76 -2.83 25.91
CA ASP A 53 -25.94 -2.70 25.05
C ASP A 53 -27.04 -1.79 25.65
N THR A 54 -27.06 -1.65 26.98
CA THR A 54 -28.10 -0.94 27.73
C THR A 54 -27.76 0.52 28.08
N GLY A 55 -26.65 1.07 27.58
CA GLY A 55 -26.21 2.45 27.87
C GLY A 55 -25.67 2.67 29.29
N HIS A 56 -25.73 1.66 30.16
CA HIS A 56 -25.04 1.68 31.45
C HIS A 56 -23.59 1.24 31.24
N ALA A 57 -22.62 2.06 31.67
CA ALA A 57 -21.21 1.69 31.65
C ALA A 57 -20.99 0.46 32.54
N THR A 58 -20.82 -0.71 31.91
CA THR A 58 -20.34 -1.90 32.62
C THR A 58 -18.91 -1.63 33.07
N GLY A 59 -18.57 -1.99 34.31
CA GLY A 59 -17.22 -1.82 34.83
C GLY A 59 -16.22 -2.58 33.95
N GLN A 60 -15.49 -1.85 33.11
CA GLN A 60 -14.46 -2.45 32.26
C GLN A 60 -13.31 -2.90 33.15
N GLY A 61 -13.01 -4.20 33.13
CA GLY A 61 -11.87 -4.74 33.85
C GLY A 61 -10.55 -4.16 33.34
N SER A 62 -9.51 -4.16 34.18
CA SER A 62 -8.16 -3.70 33.80
C SER A 62 -7.59 -4.38 32.55
N GLY A 63 -8.06 -5.60 32.23
CA GLY A 63 -7.74 -6.32 31.00
C GLY A 63 -8.12 -5.56 29.72
N ALA A 64 -9.28 -4.90 29.68
CA ALA A 64 -9.74 -4.17 28.49
C ALA A 64 -8.81 -2.99 28.15
N ALA A 65 -8.36 -2.24 29.17
CA ALA A 65 -7.40 -1.14 29.01
C ALA A 65 -6.04 -1.64 28.49
N TRP A 66 -5.54 -2.77 29.02
CA TRP A 66 -4.34 -3.42 28.49
C TRP A 66 -4.51 -3.90 27.05
N GLY A 67 -5.70 -4.39 26.68
CA GLY A 67 -6.03 -4.77 25.32
C GLY A 67 -5.93 -3.59 24.34
N VAL A 68 -6.46 -2.42 24.71
CA VAL A 68 -6.33 -1.19 23.89
C VAL A 68 -4.86 -0.78 23.73
N LEU A 69 -4.08 -0.77 24.82
CA LEU A 69 -2.66 -0.44 24.78
C LEU A 69 -1.88 -1.41 23.89
N ALA A 70 -2.14 -2.72 24.02
CA ALA A 70 -1.53 -3.74 23.17
C ALA A 70 -1.94 -3.59 21.70
N GLY A 71 -3.22 -3.31 21.43
CA GLY A 71 -3.74 -3.10 20.08
C GLY A 71 -3.19 -1.85 19.40
N MET A 72 -2.94 -0.77 20.16
CA MET A 72 -2.42 0.49 19.60
C MET A 72 -0.89 0.54 19.54
N GLY A 73 -0.20 -0.24 20.39
CA GLY A 73 1.26 -0.27 20.47
C GLY A 73 1.88 -1.52 19.85
N LEU A 74 1.55 -2.68 20.40
CA LEU A 74 2.18 -3.96 20.03
C LEU A 74 1.73 -4.43 18.65
N LEU A 75 0.44 -4.33 18.34
CA LEU A 75 -0.10 -4.79 17.05
C LEU A 75 0.52 -4.06 15.84
N PRO A 76 0.57 -2.70 15.77
CA PRO A 76 1.23 -2.03 14.66
C PRO A 76 2.74 -2.27 14.63
N ALA A 77 3.39 -2.42 15.80
CA ALA A 77 4.82 -2.75 15.85
C ALA A 77 5.10 -4.13 15.23
N LEU A 78 4.27 -5.13 15.51
CA LEU A 78 4.36 -6.46 14.90
C LEU A 78 4.08 -6.43 13.40
N ALA A 79 3.07 -5.66 12.96
CA ALA A 79 2.78 -5.50 11.54
C ALA A 79 3.94 -4.86 10.77
N ALA A 80 4.56 -3.81 11.36
CA ALA A 80 5.75 -3.19 10.80
C ALA A 80 6.94 -4.15 10.76
N ALA A 81 7.18 -4.91 11.84
CA ALA A 81 8.23 -5.92 11.90
C ALA A 81 8.04 -7.01 10.84
N ALA A 82 6.81 -7.49 10.63
CA ALA A 82 6.48 -8.43 9.57
C ALA A 82 6.82 -7.86 8.18
N GLY A 83 6.46 -6.58 7.92
CA GLY A 83 6.82 -5.86 6.70
C GLY A 83 8.34 -5.79 6.49
N LEU A 84 9.11 -5.53 7.55
CA LEU A 84 10.57 -5.51 7.50
C LEU A 84 11.16 -6.90 7.21
N VAL A 85 10.62 -7.95 7.82
CA VAL A 85 11.04 -9.34 7.56
C VAL A 85 10.78 -9.72 6.10
N LEU A 86 9.62 -9.36 5.56
CA LEU A 86 9.28 -9.56 4.14
C LEU A 86 10.25 -8.81 3.20
N LEU A 87 10.66 -7.60 3.57
CA LEU A 87 11.58 -6.78 2.79
C LEU A 87 13.07 -7.17 2.96
N ARG A 88 13.42 -7.97 3.97
CA ARG A 88 14.82 -8.32 4.28
C ARG A 88 15.57 -8.97 3.11
N GLY A 89 14.86 -9.70 2.24
CA GLY A 89 15.42 -10.35 1.06
C GLY A 89 15.35 -9.50 -0.23
N PHE A 90 14.68 -8.34 -0.19
CA PHE A 90 14.48 -7.52 -1.38
C PHE A 90 15.78 -6.81 -1.78
N ARG A 91 16.25 -7.07 -3.00
CA ARG A 91 17.38 -6.37 -3.60
C ARG A 91 16.85 -5.41 -4.67
N PRO A 92 16.93 -4.08 -4.46
CA PRO A 92 16.56 -3.12 -5.49
C PRO A 92 17.41 -3.35 -6.74
N ALA A 93 16.78 -3.33 -7.91
CA ALA A 93 17.54 -3.25 -9.15
C ALA A 93 18.35 -1.94 -9.14
N ALA A 94 19.57 -1.96 -9.67
CA ALA A 94 20.37 -0.76 -9.80
C ALA A 94 19.56 0.30 -10.56
N HIS A 95 19.45 1.50 -9.99
CA HIS A 95 18.80 2.61 -10.68
C HIS A 95 19.57 2.85 -11.98
N PRO A 96 18.91 2.85 -13.15
CA PRO A 96 19.59 3.19 -14.40
C PRO A 96 20.21 4.57 -14.24
N ALA A 97 21.44 4.77 -14.71
CA ALA A 97 22.02 6.10 -14.79
C ALA A 97 21.02 7.02 -15.49
N PRO A 98 20.85 8.29 -15.04
CA PRO A 98 19.92 9.21 -15.67
C PRO A 98 20.16 9.15 -17.18
N ALA A 99 19.11 8.87 -17.93
CA ALA A 99 19.20 8.84 -19.38
C ALA A 99 19.83 10.16 -19.80
N GLY A 100 20.97 10.10 -20.50
CA GLY A 100 21.53 11.28 -21.16
C GLY A 100 20.42 11.97 -21.96
N PRO A 101 20.51 13.29 -22.16
CA PRO A 101 19.41 14.12 -22.65
C PRO A 101 18.66 13.39 -23.76
N ALA A 102 17.37 13.17 -23.54
CA ALA A 102 16.51 12.43 -24.45
C ALA A 102 16.77 12.94 -25.86
N LYS A 103 17.29 12.07 -26.75
CA LYS A 103 17.42 12.43 -28.16
C LYS A 103 16.03 12.85 -28.60
N ALA A 104 15.88 14.12 -28.94
CA ALA A 104 14.64 14.65 -29.48
C ALA A 104 14.18 13.69 -30.56
N VAL A 105 12.94 13.20 -30.45
CA VAL A 105 12.36 12.37 -31.49
C VAL A 105 12.24 13.26 -32.73
N ALA A 106 13.24 13.17 -33.61
CA ALA A 106 13.28 13.90 -34.86
C ALA A 106 12.19 13.28 -35.74
N GLY A 107 10.98 13.86 -35.70
CA GLY A 107 9.86 13.33 -36.47
C GLY A 107 8.46 13.83 -36.09
N PHE A 108 8.27 14.55 -34.98
CA PHE A 108 6.96 15.18 -34.73
C PHE A 108 6.85 16.51 -35.48
N THR A 109 6.29 16.46 -36.69
CA THR A 109 5.76 17.64 -37.38
C THR A 109 4.34 17.88 -36.87
N PRO A 110 4.08 18.91 -36.05
CA PRO A 110 2.70 19.27 -35.72
C PRO A 110 1.98 19.67 -37.01
N ALA A 111 0.93 18.93 -37.35
CA ALA A 111 0.10 19.24 -38.51
C ALA A 111 -0.56 20.62 -38.31
N GLY A 112 -0.20 21.55 -39.21
CA GLY A 112 -0.87 22.80 -39.56
C GLY A 112 -1.82 23.41 -38.55
N GLY A 113 -1.37 24.47 -37.87
CA GLY A 113 -2.26 25.39 -37.17
C GLY A 113 -3.31 25.96 -38.12
N ARG A 114 -4.59 25.78 -37.79
CA ARG A 114 -5.69 26.49 -38.47
C ARG A 114 -5.51 28.00 -38.24
N PRO A 115 -5.66 28.85 -39.27
CA PRO A 115 -5.57 30.30 -39.09
C PRO A 115 -6.68 30.81 -38.16
N PRO A 116 -6.44 31.90 -37.41
CA PRO A 116 -7.41 32.44 -36.47
C PRO A 116 -8.64 32.97 -37.22
N VAL A 117 -9.82 32.51 -36.81
CA VAL A 117 -11.11 33.06 -37.25
C VAL A 117 -11.20 34.49 -36.71
N ARG A 118 -11.23 35.48 -37.61
CA ARG A 118 -11.57 36.86 -37.24
C ARG A 118 -13.09 36.91 -37.01
N VAL A 119 -13.48 37.23 -35.78
CA VAL A 119 -14.84 37.67 -35.43
C VAL A 119 -14.93 39.17 -35.67
#